data_AF-A0A2U8WNX9-F1
#
_entry.id   AF-A0A2U8WNX9-F1
#
_cell.length_a   1.000
_cell.length_b   1.000
_cell.length_c   1.000
_cell.angle_alpha   90.00
_cell.angle_beta   90.00
_cell.angle_gamma   90.00
#
_symmetry.space_group_name_H-M   'P 1'
#
loop_
_entity.id
_entity.type
_entity.pdbx_description
1 polymer ?
#
loop_
_entity_poly.entity_id
_entity_poly.type
_entity_poly.pdbx_seq_one_letter_code
_entity_poly.pdbx_strand_id
1 'polypeptide(L)'
;MSDFLTVALVCAGALAAPDCSRETALDIAVAPAPTPIACLMQGETLAARSGLVRGGETYLKVACERRRTAALQPEMRPEGR
;
A
#
# COMPACT_ATOMS: atom_id res chain seq x y z
N MET A 1 -13.54 -8.26 7.36
CA MET A 1 -12.89 -6.97 7.00
C MET A 1 -11.45 -7.26 6.64
N SER A 2 -10.88 -6.59 5.65
CA SER A 2 -9.46 -6.75 5.29
C SER A 2 -8.61 -5.84 6.16
N ASP A 3 -7.69 -6.42 6.93
CA ASP A 3 -6.84 -5.71 7.89
C ASP A 3 -5.57 -5.13 7.27
N PHE A 4 -5.29 -5.45 6.00
CA PHE A 4 -4.12 -4.98 5.27
C PHE A 4 -4.52 -4.32 3.96
N LEU A 5 -3.64 -3.44 3.49
CA LEU A 5 -3.69 -2.79 2.20
C LEU A 5 -2.38 -3.07 1.47
N THR A 6 -2.48 -3.62 0.28
CA THR A 6 -1.39 -3.62 -0.70
C THR A 6 -1.35 -2.23 -1.33
N VAL A 7 -0.22 -1.56 -1.23
CA VAL A 7 0.04 -0.24 -1.81
C VAL A 7 1.17 -0.39 -2.80
N ALA A 8 0.85 -0.34 -4.08
CA ALA A 8 1.82 -0.43 -5.16
C ALA A 8 2.08 0.98 -5.71
N LEU A 9 3.30 1.46 -5.52
CA LEU A 9 3.79 2.74 -6.02
C LEU A 9 4.54 2.51 -7.33
N VAL A 10 4.17 3.24 -8.38
CA VAL A 10 4.95 3.31 -9.62
C VAL A 10 5.94 4.46 -9.49
N CYS A 11 7.21 4.12 -9.40
CA CYS A 11 8.29 5.06 -9.15
C CYS A 11 9.04 5.35 -10.45
N ALA A 12 9.52 6.58 -10.63
CA ALA A 12 10.44 6.91 -11.71
C ALA A 12 11.79 6.21 -11.48
N GLY A 13 12.41 5.67 -12.53
CA GLY A 13 13.68 4.95 -12.46
C GLY A 13 14.86 5.82 -11.99
N ALA A 14 14.77 7.14 -12.17
CA ALA A 14 15.75 8.09 -11.67
C ALA A 14 15.62 8.37 -10.15
N LEU A 15 14.50 8.01 -9.53
CA LEU A 15 14.25 8.24 -8.11
C LEU A 15 14.71 7.04 -7.28
N ALA A 16 15.55 7.27 -6.27
CA ALA A 16 16.00 6.18 -5.41
C ALA A 16 14.83 5.56 -4.64
N ALA A 17 14.90 4.24 -4.42
CA ALA A 17 13.88 3.47 -3.70
C ALA A 17 13.40 4.06 -2.35
N PRO A 18 14.28 4.63 -1.48
CA PRO A 18 13.81 5.27 -0.25
C PRO A 18 13.01 6.55 -0.51
N ASP A 19 13.30 7.30 -1.57
CA ASP A 19 12.67 8.58 -1.89
C ASP A 19 11.33 8.42 -2.63
N CYS A 20 11.04 7.24 -3.17
CA CYS A 20 9.72 6.95 -3.72
C CYS A 20 8.69 6.71 -2.59
N SER A 21 7.81 7.68 -2.42
CA SER A 21 6.71 7.72 -1.45
C SER A 21 5.38 7.92 -2.17
N ARG A 22 4.29 8.01 -1.39
CA ARG A 22 2.96 8.34 -1.94
C ARG A 22 2.90 9.74 -2.54
N GLU A 23 3.77 10.67 -2.14
CA GLU A 23 3.80 12.01 -2.73
C GLU A 23 4.61 12.08 -4.03
N THR A 24 5.60 11.21 -4.19
CA THR A 24 6.56 11.26 -5.31
C THR A 24 6.33 10.17 -6.37
N ALA A 25 5.46 9.20 -6.09
CA ALA A 25 5.07 8.17 -7.05
C ALA A 25 4.34 8.79 -8.26
N LEU A 26 4.62 8.24 -9.43
CA LEU A 26 3.95 8.59 -10.68
C LEU A 26 2.51 8.08 -10.71
N ASP A 27 2.27 6.93 -10.07
CA ASP A 27 0.96 6.32 -9.92
C ASP A 27 0.89 5.42 -8.69
N ILE A 28 -0.32 5.21 -8.15
CA ILE A 28 -0.57 4.49 -6.91
C ILE A 28 -1.79 3.57 -7.07
N ALA A 29 -1.57 2.27 -6.93
CA ALA A 29 -2.65 1.28 -6.84
C ALA A 29 -2.79 0.77 -5.40
N VAL A 30 -4.03 0.73 -4.89
CA VAL A 30 -4.36 0.24 -3.55
C VAL A 30 -5.38 -0.89 -3.64
N ALA A 31 -5.09 -2.02 -3.00
CA ALA A 31 -6.00 -3.16 -2.93
C ALA A 31 -6.11 -3.71 -1.49
N PRO A 32 -7.31 -4.15 -1.06
CA PRO A 32 -7.48 -4.76 0.25
C PRO A 32 -6.90 -6.17 0.30
N ALA A 33 -6.16 -6.49 1.36
CA ALA A 33 -5.59 -7.81 1.60
C ALA A 33 -6.02 -8.36 2.97
N PRO A 34 -6.42 -9.64 3.06
CA PRO A 34 -6.85 -10.24 4.32
C PRO A 34 -5.68 -10.59 5.24
N THR A 35 -4.47 -10.79 4.70
CA THR A 35 -3.28 -11.19 5.46
C THR A 35 -2.01 -10.54 4.89
N PRO A 36 -0.89 -10.46 5.65
CA PRO A 36 0.37 -9.94 5.14
C PRO A 36 0.90 -10.74 3.94
N ILE A 37 0.75 -12.07 3.97
CA ILE A 37 1.20 -12.95 2.88
C ILE A 37 0.37 -12.68 1.62
N ALA A 38 -0.95 -12.57 1.75
CA ALA A 38 -1.82 -12.23 0.63
C ALA A 38 -1.47 -10.85 0.06
N CYS A 39 -1.09 -9.89 0.91
CA CYS A 39 -0.67 -8.56 0.48
C CYS A 39 0.60 -8.59 -0.39
N LEU A 40 1.63 -9.35 0.03
CA LEU A 40 2.86 -9.53 -0.74
C LEU A 40 2.60 -10.21 -2.08
N MET A 41 1.84 -11.32 -2.09
CA MET A 41 1.49 -12.04 -3.32
C MET A 41 0.66 -11.19 -4.30
N GLN A 42 -0.21 -10.33 -3.77
CA GLN A 42 -0.95 -9.37 -4.59
C GLN A 42 -0.02 -8.35 -5.25
N GLY A 43 1.03 -7.91 -4.56
CA GLY A 43 2.07 -7.04 -5.11
C GLY A 43 2.73 -7.62 -6.37
N GLU A 44 3.15 -8.89 -6.30
CA GLU A 44 3.72 -9.62 -7.44
C GLU A 44 2.73 -9.74 -8.60
N THR A 45 1.46 -10.02 -8.29
CA THR A 45 0.39 -10.12 -9.28
C THR A 45 0.13 -8.78 -9.98
N LEU A 46 0.15 -7.68 -9.21
CA LEU A 46 0.04 -6.32 -9.72
C LEU A 46 1.21 -5.97 -10.64
N ALA A 47 2.44 -6.28 -10.23
CA ALA A 47 3.62 -6.06 -11.07
C ALA A 47 3.51 -6.79 -12.41
N ALA A 48 3.12 -8.07 -12.38
CA ALA A 48 3.04 -8.90 -13.58
C ALA A 48 1.92 -8.48 -14.56
N ARG A 49 0.79 -7.98 -14.06
CA ARG A 49 -0.41 -7.71 -14.89
C ARG A 49 -0.55 -6.27 -15.35
N SER A 50 0.10 -5.33 -14.68
CA SER A 50 -0.25 -3.92 -14.82
C SER A 50 0.43 -3.22 -15.99
N GLY A 51 1.53 -3.77 -16.53
CA GLY A 51 2.34 -3.09 -17.56
C GLY A 51 2.93 -1.76 -17.08
N LEU A 52 2.90 -1.50 -15.76
CA LEU A 52 3.32 -0.23 -15.15
C LEU A 52 4.85 -0.08 -15.08
N VAL A 53 5.58 -1.19 -15.21
CA VAL A 53 7.04 -1.22 -15.25
C VAL A 53 7.48 -1.15 -16.71
N ARG A 54 7.91 0.03 -17.15
CA ARG A 54 8.57 0.23 -18.46
C ARG A 54 10.06 0.20 -18.22
N GLY A 55 10.74 -0.74 -18.87
CA GLY A 55 12.14 -1.11 -18.58
C GLY A 55 13.06 0.09 -18.38
N GLY A 56 13.59 0.22 -17.16
CA GLY A 56 14.53 1.28 -16.75
C GLY A 56 13.90 2.65 -16.48
N GLU A 57 12.73 2.96 -17.03
CA GLU A 57 12.04 4.24 -16.83
C GLU A 57 11.21 4.26 -15.56
N THR A 58 10.64 3.12 -15.17
CA THR A 58 9.85 2.99 -13.95
C THR A 58 10.14 1.67 -13.23
N TYR A 59 9.90 1.66 -11.92
CA TYR A 59 9.88 0.44 -11.11
C TYR A 59 8.67 0.45 -10.18
N LEU A 60 8.33 -0.72 -9.64
CA LEU A 60 7.26 -0.87 -8.68
C LEU A 60 7.83 -1.00 -7.27
N LYS A 61 7.30 -0.22 -6.33
CA LYS A 61 7.55 -0.38 -4.88
C LYS A 61 6.25 -0.82 -4.21
N VAL A 62 6.24 -2.04 -3.68
CA VAL A 62 5.08 -2.59 -2.96
C VAL A 62 5.29 -2.41 -1.46
N ALA A 63 4.30 -1.82 -0.80
CA ALA A 63 4.20 -1.74 0.65
C ALA A 63 2.94 -2.45 1.14
N CYS A 64 3.06 -3.16 2.26
CA CYS A 64 1.94 -3.75 2.97
C CYS A 64 1.64 -2.94 4.22
N GLU A 65 0.58 -2.15 4.16
CA GLU A 65 0.15 -1.30 5.26
C GLU A 65 -0.98 -1.99 6.04
N ARG A 66 -0.94 -1.90 7.38
CA ARG A 66 -2.10 -2.27 8.19
C ARG A 66 -3.18 -1.21 8.02
N ARG A 67 -4.39 -1.63 7.68
CA ARG A 67 -5.55 -0.76 7.66
C ARG A 67 -5.82 -0.32 9.10
N ARG A 68 -5.65 0.98 9.40
CA ARG A 68 -6.23 1.54 10.62
C ARG A 68 -7.74 1.63 10.41
N THR A 69 -8.46 0.68 10.97
CA THR A 69 -9.91 0.81 11.15
C THR A 69 -10.11 1.87 12.22
N ALA A 70 -10.39 3.12 11.83
CA ALA A 70 -10.71 4.20 12.76
C ALA A 70 -12.04 3.99 13.52
N ALA A 71 -12.70 2.84 13.36
CA ALA A 71 -13.89 2.47 14.11
C ALA A 71 -13.54 1.44 15.19
N LEU A 72 -13.96 1.76 16.42
CA LEU A 72 -13.78 1.07 17.71
C LEU A 72 -12.57 1.51 18.55
N GLN A 73 -12.40 2.83 18.74
CA GLN A 73 -12.16 3.28 20.10
C GLN A 73 -13.54 3.35 20.76
N PRO A 74 -13.88 2.50 21.75
CA PRO A 74 -14.99 2.81 22.63
C PRO A 74 -14.59 4.10 23.35
N GLU A 75 -15.27 5.19 23.01
CA GLU A 75 -15.35 6.38 23.83
C GLU A 75 -15.41 6.00 25.32
N MET A 76 -14.33 6.30 26.04
CA MET A 76 -14.29 6.19 27.49
C MET A 76 -15.32 7.16 28.05
N ARG A 77 -16.50 6.63 28.41
CA ARG A 77 -17.53 7.36 29.13
C ARG A 77 -16.96 7.72 30.51
N PRO A 78 -16.78 8.99 30.89
CA PRO A 78 -16.50 9.30 32.28
C PRO A 78 -17.78 8.98 33.07
N GLU A 79 -17.70 7.98 33.94
CA GLU A 79 -18.72 7.74 34.95
C GLU A 79 -18.65 8.90 35.96
N GLY A 80 -19.56 9.85 35.80
CA GLY A 80 -19.84 10.90 36.75
C GLY A 80 -21.34 11.03 36.91
N ARG A 81 -21.92 10.36 37.91
CA ARG A 81 -22.98 10.85 38.79
C ARG A 81 -23.31 9.79 39.84
#